data_AF-A0A6B3FKV3-F1
#
_entry.id   AF-A0A6B3FKV3-F1
#
_cell.length_a   1.000
_cell.length_b   1.000
_cell.length_c   1.000
_cell.angle_alpha   90.00
_cell.angle_beta   90.00
_cell.angle_gamma   90.00
#
_symmetry.space_group_name_H-M   'P 1'
#
loop_
_entity.id
_entity.type
_entity.pdbx_description
1 polymer ?
#
loop_
_entity_poly.entity_id
_entity_poly.type
_entity_poly.pdbx_seq_one_letter_code
_entity_poly.pdbx_strand_id
1 'polypeptide(L)'
;FTNGRVTGAELRDGMDGTEFGVDARLVLNATGPWVDHLRRMEDPGAAPSIRLSKGAHLVLKRTSPWNAALATPIDKYRITFALPWEDMLLLGTTDEEYEGEPGDVAVNEKDIQQILDEAAFSVRD
;
A
#
# COMPACT_ATOMS: atom_id res chain seq x y z
N PHE A 1 18.62 4.85 -23.69
CA PHE A 1 19.00 3.50 -24.17
C PHE A 1 20.25 3.60 -25.02
N THR A 2 21.18 2.65 -24.88
CA THR A 2 22.33 2.50 -25.77
C THR A 2 22.34 1.06 -26.28
N ASN A 3 22.29 0.88 -27.61
CA ASN A 3 22.22 -0.44 -28.24
C ASN A 3 21.07 -1.33 -27.71
N GLY A 4 19.88 -0.73 -27.51
CA GLY A 4 18.70 -1.45 -27.02
C GLY A 4 18.75 -1.82 -25.53
N ARG A 5 19.70 -1.28 -24.76
CA ARG A 5 19.80 -1.51 -23.30
C ARG A 5 19.55 -0.22 -22.53
N VAL A 6 18.89 -0.33 -21.39
CA VAL A 6 18.82 0.75 -20.41
C VAL A 6 20.21 0.99 -19.84
N THR A 7 20.65 2.25 -19.84
CA THR A 7 22.01 2.68 -19.43
C THR A 7 21.99 3.81 -18.41
N GLY A 8 20.82 4.15 -17.88
CA GLY A 8 20.63 5.33 -17.05
C GLY A 8 19.16 5.69 -16.93
N ALA A 9 18.89 6.86 -16.36
CA ALA A 9 17.55 7.44 -16.24
C ALA A 9 17.60 8.97 -16.36
N GLU A 10 16.53 9.54 -16.91
CA GLU A 10 16.25 10.97 -16.78
C GLU A 10 15.39 11.17 -15.53
N LEU A 11 15.79 12.09 -14.68
CA LEU A 11 15.18 12.35 -13.39
C LEU A 11 14.66 13.78 -13.33
N ARG A 12 13.60 13.98 -12.56
CA ARG A 12 13.07 15.30 -12.20
C ARG A 12 13.11 15.45 -10.69
N ASP A 13 13.76 16.49 -10.20
CA ASP A 13 13.79 16.81 -8.78
C ASP A 13 12.38 17.19 -8.31
N GLY A 14 11.86 16.50 -7.30
CA GLY A 14 10.53 16.76 -6.75
C GLY A 14 10.41 18.05 -5.94
N MET A 15 11.53 18.69 -5.57
CA MET A 15 11.55 19.92 -4.77
C MET A 15 11.51 21.18 -5.64
N ASP A 16 12.32 21.22 -6.70
CA ASP A 16 12.45 22.40 -7.56
C ASP A 16 12.08 22.17 -9.04
N GLY A 17 11.86 20.91 -9.43
CA GLY A 17 11.45 20.55 -10.77
C GLY A 17 12.57 20.47 -11.80
N THR A 18 13.84 20.66 -11.40
CA THR A 18 15.00 20.56 -12.29
C THR A 18 15.10 19.15 -12.88
N GLU A 19 15.43 19.06 -14.17
CA GLU A 19 15.64 17.79 -14.86
C GLU A 19 17.13 17.50 -15.08
N PHE A 20 17.54 16.26 -14.87
CA PHE A 20 18.92 15.83 -15.08
C PHE A 20 19.02 14.32 -15.36
N GLY A 21 20.05 13.94 -16.12
CA GLY A 21 20.33 12.55 -16.47
C GLY A 21 21.35 11.91 -15.53
N VAL A 22 21.20 10.60 -15.31
CA VAL A 22 22.17 9.77 -14.58
C VAL A 22 22.53 8.55 -15.41
N ASP A 23 23.83 8.35 -15.67
CA ASP A 23 24.35 7.13 -16.28
C ASP A 23 24.57 6.03 -15.25
N ALA A 24 24.23 4.79 -15.61
CA ALA A 24 24.37 3.63 -14.75
C ALA A 24 24.77 2.37 -15.52
N ARG A 25 25.59 1.53 -14.88
CA ARG A 25 25.96 0.20 -15.44
C ARG A 25 24.81 -0.81 -15.37
N LEU A 26 23.89 -0.62 -14.43
CA LEU A 26 22.72 -1.46 -14.18
C LEU A 26 21.59 -0.58 -13.66
N VAL A 27 20.37 -0.83 -14.12
CA VAL A 27 19.16 -0.18 -13.61
C VAL A 27 18.21 -1.26 -13.10
N LEU A 28 17.72 -1.11 -11.87
CA LEU A 28 16.74 -2.00 -11.25
C LEU A 28 15.42 -1.25 -11.06
N ASN A 29 14.33 -1.80 -11.61
CA ASN A 29 13.00 -1.31 -11.32
C ASN A 29 12.50 -1.92 -9.99
N ALA A 30 12.52 -1.11 -8.93
CA ALA A 30 12.06 -1.48 -7.60
C ALA A 30 10.96 -0.53 -7.10
N THR A 31 10.08 -0.05 -8.00
CA THR A 31 9.09 1.00 -7.70
C THR A 31 7.79 0.48 -7.08
N GLY A 32 7.78 -0.71 -6.48
CA GLY A 32 6.61 -1.25 -5.77
C GLY A 32 5.34 -1.25 -6.64
N PRO A 33 4.23 -0.61 -6.20
CA PRO A 33 2.98 -0.61 -6.96
C PRO A 33 3.06 0.17 -8.29
N TRP A 34 4.12 0.97 -8.51
CA TRP A 34 4.36 1.68 -9.76
C TRP A 34 5.21 0.87 -10.77
N VAL A 35 5.49 -0.42 -10.52
CA VAL A 35 6.38 -1.23 -11.37
C VAL A 35 5.97 -1.20 -12.84
N ASP A 36 4.67 -1.30 -13.12
CA ASP A 36 4.13 -1.32 -14.48
C ASP A 36 4.16 0.06 -15.15
N HIS A 37 4.29 1.16 -14.41
CA HIS A 37 4.45 2.50 -14.99
C HIS A 37 5.78 2.60 -15.71
N LEU A 38 6.87 2.19 -15.04
CA LEU A 38 8.19 2.14 -15.66
C LEU A 38 8.28 1.10 -16.77
N ARG A 39 7.66 -0.08 -16.61
CA ARG A 39 7.64 -1.10 -17.67
C ARG A 39 6.97 -0.59 -18.94
N ARG A 40 5.90 0.21 -18.82
CA ARG A 40 5.21 0.81 -19.98
C ARG A 40 5.99 1.96 -20.63
N MET A 41 6.92 2.60 -19.90
CA MET A 41 7.85 3.56 -20.50
C MET A 41 8.89 2.88 -21.40
N GLU A 42 9.29 1.65 -21.07
CA GLU A 42 10.19 0.84 -21.90
C GLU A 42 9.44 0.16 -23.05
N ASP A 43 8.29 -0.47 -22.76
CA ASP A 43 7.43 -1.15 -23.73
C ASP A 43 5.96 -0.75 -23.51
N PRO A 44 5.40 0.13 -24.36
CA PRO A 44 4.00 0.54 -24.25
C PRO A 44 2.99 -0.61 -24.33
N GLY A 45 3.38 -1.77 -24.90
CA GLY A 45 2.56 -2.98 -25.00
C GLY A 45 2.68 -3.93 -23.80
N ALA A 46 3.46 -3.58 -22.77
CA ALA A 46 3.67 -4.44 -21.62
C ALA A 46 2.36 -4.77 -20.89
N ALA A 47 2.04 -6.07 -20.83
CA ALA A 47 0.91 -6.57 -20.05
C ALA A 47 1.13 -6.31 -18.54
N PRO A 48 0.05 -6.09 -17.75
CA PRO A 48 0.15 -5.93 -16.30
C PRO A 48 0.90 -7.09 -15.65
N SER A 49 1.86 -6.79 -14.79
CA SER A 49 2.58 -7.80 -14.00
C SER A 49 2.03 -7.96 -12.59
N ILE A 50 1.33 -6.94 -12.09
CA ILE A 50 0.78 -6.91 -10.73
C ILE A 50 -0.71 -6.54 -10.75
N ARG A 51 -1.38 -6.84 -9.63
CA ARG A 51 -2.69 -6.29 -9.29
C ARG A 51 -2.55 -5.51 -8.00
N LEU A 52 -3.18 -4.34 -7.94
CA LEU A 52 -3.15 -3.51 -6.75
C LEU A 52 -4.27 -3.95 -5.81
N SER A 53 -3.93 -4.07 -4.54
CA SER A 53 -4.90 -4.15 -3.44
C SER A 53 -4.66 -2.98 -2.49
N LYS A 54 -5.75 -2.39 -2.02
CA LYS A 54 -5.78 -1.36 -1.00
C LYS A 54 -6.15 -2.00 0.34
N GLY A 55 -5.37 -1.66 1.37
CA GLY A 55 -5.70 -1.92 2.77
C GLY A 55 -5.71 -0.64 3.58
N ALA A 56 -6.62 -0.56 4.54
CA ALA A 56 -6.74 0.55 5.49
C ALA A 56 -6.61 0.06 6.94
N HIS A 57 -6.30 1.00 7.83
CA HIS A 57 -6.28 0.80 9.28
C HIS A 57 -6.97 1.99 9.97
N LEU A 58 -7.58 1.74 11.12
CA LEU A 58 -8.07 2.79 12.01
C LEU A 58 -7.19 2.86 13.27
N VAL A 59 -6.85 4.07 13.71
CA VAL A 59 -6.11 4.30 14.95
C VAL A 59 -7.02 5.04 15.91
N LEU A 60 -7.38 4.38 17.02
CA LEU A 60 -8.34 4.89 17.99
C LEU A 60 -7.69 5.09 19.36
N LYS A 61 -8.19 6.04 20.14
CA LYS A 61 -7.78 6.19 21.54
C LYS A 61 -8.19 4.95 22.32
N ARG A 62 -7.30 4.47 23.19
CA ARG A 62 -7.62 3.40 24.12
C ARG A 62 -8.58 3.91 25.19
N THR A 63 -9.63 3.14 25.45
CA THR A 63 -10.59 3.39 26.54
C THR A 63 -10.43 2.38 27.69
N SER A 64 -9.61 1.35 27.50
CA SER A 64 -9.35 0.27 28.45
C SER A 64 -7.88 -0.20 28.36
N PRO A 65 -7.34 -0.84 29.42
CA PRO A 65 -5.99 -1.39 29.40
C PRO A 65 -5.90 -2.57 28.45
N TRP A 66 -5.05 -2.46 27.44
CA TRP A 66 -4.92 -3.44 26.38
C TRP A 66 -3.45 -3.85 26.23
N ASN A 67 -3.10 -4.98 26.81
CA ASN A 67 -1.71 -5.40 27.04
C ASN A 67 -1.17 -6.40 26.02
N ALA A 68 -2.03 -6.88 25.11
CA ALA A 68 -1.67 -7.86 24.11
C ALA A 68 -2.35 -7.56 22.78
N ALA A 69 -1.71 -7.96 21.68
CA ALA A 69 -2.35 -7.98 20.36
C ALA A 69 -3.47 -9.03 20.33
N LEU A 70 -4.57 -8.71 19.66
CA LEU A 70 -5.62 -9.67 19.31
C LEU A 70 -5.59 -9.91 17.80
N ALA A 71 -5.74 -11.17 17.40
CA ALA A 71 -5.92 -11.58 16.01
C ALA A 71 -7.21 -12.40 15.93
N THR A 72 -8.16 -11.96 15.11
CA THR A 72 -9.49 -12.58 15.01
C THR A 72 -9.72 -13.05 13.58
N PRO A 73 -9.98 -14.35 13.36
CA PRO A 73 -10.45 -14.83 12.07
C PRO A 73 -11.85 -14.26 11.78
N ILE A 74 -11.98 -13.54 10.66
CA ILE A 74 -13.27 -12.99 10.20
C ILE A 74 -13.98 -14.01 9.30
N ASP A 75 -13.21 -14.69 8.45
CA ASP A 75 -13.69 -15.80 7.64
C ASP A 75 -12.57 -16.84 7.44
N LYS A 76 -12.71 -17.68 6.41
CA LYS A 76 -11.75 -18.75 6.09
C LYS A 76 -10.34 -18.24 5.73
N TYR A 77 -10.23 -17.03 5.20
CA TYR A 77 -8.99 -16.49 4.64
C TYR A 77 -8.57 -15.15 5.27
N ARG A 78 -9.51 -14.42 5.87
CA ARG A 78 -9.31 -13.09 6.46
C ARG A 78 -9.10 -13.17 7.97
N ILE A 79 -8.08 -12.45 8.43
CA ILE A 79 -7.81 -12.16 9.84
C ILE A 79 -7.78 -10.64 10.01
N THR A 80 -8.38 -10.15 11.08
CA THR A 80 -8.28 -8.76 11.52
C THR A 80 -7.47 -8.69 12.83
N PHE A 81 -6.89 -7.53 13.11
CA PHE A 81 -6.04 -7.29 14.26
C PHE A 81 -6.54 -6.11 15.10
N ALA A 82 -6.33 -6.22 16.40
CA ALA A 82 -6.34 -5.09 17.32
C ALA A 82 -5.00 -5.03 18.05
N LEU A 83 -4.19 -4.02 17.71
CA LEU A 83 -2.80 -3.91 18.15
C LEU A 83 -2.60 -2.71 19.10
N PRO A 84 -2.01 -2.92 20.28
CA PRO A 84 -1.40 -1.85 21.06
C PRO A 84 -0.36 -1.06 20.26
N TRP A 85 -0.53 0.26 20.14
CA TRP A 85 0.46 1.11 19.50
C TRP A 85 0.41 2.54 20.05
N GLU A 86 1.48 3.00 20.71
CA GLU A 86 1.64 4.39 21.19
C GLU A 86 0.41 4.97 21.92
N ASP A 87 -0.01 4.37 23.03
CA ASP A 87 -1.24 4.70 23.80
C ASP A 87 -2.57 4.67 23.00
N MET A 88 -2.52 4.18 21.76
CA MET A 88 -3.63 4.00 20.85
C MET A 88 -3.85 2.51 20.55
N LEU A 89 -4.96 2.23 19.90
CA LEU A 89 -5.31 0.92 19.39
C LEU A 89 -5.42 1.00 17.87
N LEU A 90 -4.60 0.22 17.17
CA LEU A 90 -4.62 0.08 15.73
C LEU A 90 -5.49 -1.12 15.35
N LEU A 91 -6.50 -0.88 14.52
CA LEU A 91 -7.48 -1.85 14.03
C LEU A 91 -7.33 -2.05 12.53
N GLY A 92 -7.47 -3.28 12.04
CA GLY A 92 -7.46 -3.57 10.59
C GLY A 92 -6.85 -4.93 10.23
N THR A 93 -6.66 -5.26 8.96
CA THR A 93 -6.71 -4.36 7.78
C THR A 93 -7.95 -4.61 6.91
N THR A 94 -8.22 -3.76 5.93
CA THR A 94 -9.04 -4.14 4.76
C THR A 94 -8.19 -4.76 3.65
N ASP A 95 -8.82 -5.38 2.67
CA ASP A 95 -8.19 -5.97 1.47
C ASP A 95 -9.18 -5.87 0.32
N GLU A 96 -9.04 -4.83 -0.50
CA GLU A 96 -9.96 -4.49 -1.59
C GLU A 96 -9.17 -4.25 -2.87
N GLU A 97 -9.66 -4.78 -4.00
CA GLU A 97 -9.06 -4.50 -5.30
C GLU A 97 -9.03 -2.99 -5.55
N TYR A 98 -7.89 -2.49 -6.03
CA TYR A 98 -7.67 -1.07 -6.27
C TYR A 98 -7.37 -0.81 -7.74
N GLU A 99 -8.15 0.09 -8.33
CA GLU A 99 -7.93 0.63 -9.66
C GLU A 99 -7.61 2.12 -9.53
N GLY A 100 -6.53 2.57 -10.17
CA GLY A 100 -6.13 3.98 -10.16
C GLY A 100 -4.64 4.18 -9.91
N GLU A 101 -4.27 5.44 -9.67
CA GLU A 101 -2.91 5.85 -9.36
C GLU A 101 -2.53 5.43 -7.92
N PRO A 102 -1.48 4.62 -7.71
CA PRO A 102 -1.12 4.16 -6.36
C PRO A 102 -0.86 5.29 -5.35
N GLY A 103 -0.49 6.48 -5.82
CA GLY A 103 -0.24 7.66 -4.99
C GLY A 103 -1.50 8.35 -4.46
N ASP A 104 -2.65 8.10 -5.08
CA ASP A 104 -3.94 8.71 -4.73
C ASP A 104 -4.78 7.80 -3.82
N VAL A 105 -4.19 6.72 -3.30
CA VAL A 105 -4.87 5.78 -2.42
C VAL A 105 -5.36 6.48 -1.15
N ALA A 106 -6.65 6.35 -0.86
CA ALA A 106 -7.28 6.98 0.29
C ALA A 106 -8.30 6.05 0.95
N VAL A 107 -8.52 6.27 2.24
CA VAL A 107 -9.58 5.62 3.01
C VAL A 107 -10.95 6.12 2.53
N ASN A 108 -11.94 5.24 2.53
CA ASN A 108 -13.33 5.57 2.28
C ASN A 108 -14.24 5.05 3.40
N GLU A 109 -15.51 5.44 3.39
CA GLU A 109 -16.47 5.07 4.43
C GLU A 109 -16.66 3.55 4.55
N LYS A 110 -16.56 2.81 3.44
CA LYS A 110 -16.65 1.33 3.45
C LYS A 110 -15.49 0.73 4.24
N ASP A 111 -14.27 1.25 4.07
CA ASP A 111 -13.11 0.77 4.82
C ASP A 111 -13.29 0.99 6.33
N ILE A 112 -13.75 2.18 6.71
CA ILE A 112 -13.99 2.55 8.11
C ILE A 112 -15.03 1.61 8.73
N GLN A 113 -16.18 1.47 8.06
CA GLN A 113 -17.27 0.64 8.54
C GLN A 113 -16.86 -0.83 8.68
N GLN A 114 -16.16 -1.37 7.69
CA GLN A 114 -15.66 -2.75 7.74
C GLN A 114 -14.74 -2.97 8.93
N ILE A 115 -13.76 -2.09 9.17
CA ILE A 115 -12.82 -2.24 10.29
C ILE A 115 -13.56 -2.18 11.63
N LEU A 116 -14.53 -1.29 11.78
CA LEU A 116 -15.32 -1.18 13.00
C LEU A 116 -16.21 -2.41 13.24
N ASP A 117 -16.84 -2.94 12.18
CA ASP A 117 -17.68 -4.14 12.28
C ASP A 117 -16.87 -5.38 12.65
N GLU A 118 -15.70 -5.56 12.05
CA GLU A 118 -14.78 -6.66 12.36
C GLU A 118 -14.20 -6.55 13.78
N ALA A 119 -13.85 -5.34 14.21
CA ALA A 119 -13.41 -5.09 15.58
C ALA A 119 -14.54 -5.37 16.59
N ALA A 120 -15.77 -4.94 16.29
CA ALA A 120 -16.93 -5.20 17.13
C ALA A 120 -17.24 -6.71 17.23
N PHE A 121 -17.09 -7.47 16.14
CA PHE A 121 -17.22 -8.92 16.17
C PHE A 121 -16.21 -9.58 17.12
N SER A 122 -14.98 -9.06 17.17
CA SER A 122 -13.87 -9.61 17.96
C SER A 122 -14.05 -9.48 19.48
N VAL A 123 -14.95 -8.60 19.94
CA VAL A 123 -15.14 -8.26 21.36
C VAL A 123 -16.57 -8.55 21.86
N ARG A 124 -17.38 -9.28 21.08
CA ARG A 124 -18.70 -9.75 21.53
C ARG A 124 -18.54 -10.90 22.51
N ASP A 125 -19.16 -10.77 23.68
CA ASP A 125 -19.39 -11.86 24.64
C ASP A 125 -20.19 -13.01 24.03
#